data_AF-A0A2H0R5P6-F1
#
_entry.id   AF-A0A2H0R5P6-F1
#
_cell.length_a   1.000
_cell.length_b   1.000
_cell.length_c   1.000
_cell.angle_alpha   90.00
_cell.angle_beta   90.00
_cell.angle_gamma   90.00
#
_symmetry.space_group_name_H-M   'P 1'
#
loop_
_entity.id
_entity.type
_entity.pdbx_description
1 polymer ?
#
loop_
_entity_poly.entity_id
_entity_poly.type
_entity_poly.pdbx_seq_one_letter_code
_entity_poly.pdbx_strand_id
1 'polypeptide(L)' 'MQINAATREHGLSYSKFIDGLKKNKIDLDRKVLSDLAQSSPESFKQIVELASK' A
#
# COMPACT_ATOMS: atom_id res chain seq x y z
N MET A 1 -8.18 -4.72 -7.48
CA MET A 1 -8.87 -5.35 -6.32
C MET A 1 -7.88 -5.82 -5.27
N GLN A 2 -6.71 -6.39 -5.63
CA GLN A 2 -5.68 -6.83 -4.66
C GLN A 2 -5.29 -5.77 -3.62
N ILE A 3 -4.90 -4.56 -4.04
CA ILE A 3 -4.43 -3.52 -3.09
C ILE A 3 -5.53 -3.14 -2.09
N ASN A 4 -6.79 -3.05 -2.54
CA ASN A 4 -7.92 -2.73 -1.66
C ASN A 4 -8.11 -3.77 -0.55
N ALA A 5 -7.91 -5.06 -0.87
CA ALA A 5 -7.99 -6.14 0.11
C ALA A 5 -6.80 -6.07 1.08
N ALA A 6 -5.58 -5.96 0.55
CA ALA A 6 -4.36 -5.89 1.35
C ALA A 6 -4.35 -4.68 2.29
N THR A 7 -4.74 -3.48 1.81
CA THR A 7 -4.84 -2.30 2.70
C THR A 7 -5.88 -2.50 3.80
N ARG A 8 -7.01 -3.16 3.49
CA ARG A 8 -8.08 -3.42 4.46
C ARG A 8 -7.65 -4.39 5.56
N GLU A 9 -6.85 -5.40 5.24
CA GLU A 9 -6.25 -6.29 6.25
C GLU A 9 -5.37 -5.52 7.25
N HIS A 10 -4.77 -4.42 6.82
CA HIS A 10 -4.00 -3.52 7.67
C HIS A 10 -4.82 -2.35 8.27
N GLY A 11 -6.16 -2.39 8.16
CA GLY A 11 -7.03 -1.34 8.70
C GLY A 11 -6.95 0.00 7.95
N LEU A 12 -6.30 0.05 6.79
CA LEU A 12 -6.16 1.23 5.96
C LEU A 12 -7.08 1.17 4.74
N SER A 13 -7.65 2.32 4.35
CA SER A 13 -8.35 2.43 3.08
C SER A 13 -7.37 2.77 1.97
N TYR A 14 -7.58 2.23 0.77
CA TYR A 14 -6.73 2.53 -0.40
C TYR A 14 -6.54 4.03 -0.64
N SER A 15 -7.58 4.86 -0.49
CA SER A 15 -7.44 6.31 -0.64
C SER A 15 -6.50 6.93 0.40
N LYS A 16 -6.55 6.48 1.67
CA LYS A 16 -5.62 6.92 2.72
C LYS A 16 -4.20 6.44 2.46
N PHE A 17 -4.06 5.22 1.96
CA PHE A 17 -2.78 4.63 1.58
C PHE A 17 -2.12 5.42 0.44
N ILE A 18 -2.86 5.69 -0.64
CA ILE A 18 -2.38 6.48 -1.78
C ILE A 18 -2.09 7.92 -1.36
N ASP A 19 -2.92 8.53 -0.51
CA ASP A 19 -2.67 9.88 0.02
C ASP A 19 -1.37 9.92 0.83
N GLY A 20 -1.12 8.92 1.68
CA GLY A 20 0.11 8.75 2.43
C GLY A 20 1.34 8.54 1.57
N LEU A 21 1.26 7.69 0.56
CA LEU A 21 2.33 7.50 -0.43
C LEU A 21 2.65 8.81 -1.15
N LYS A 22 1.62 9.54 -1.58
CA LYS A 22 1.77 10.82 -2.26
C LYS A 22 2.40 11.89 -1.36
N LYS A 23 2.03 11.92 -0.07
CA LYS A 23 2.65 12.79 0.94
C LYS A 23 4.13 12.48 1.17
N ASN A 24 4.47 11.20 1.18
CA ASN A 24 5.85 10.72 1.29
C ASN A 24 6.63 10.78 -0.05
N LYS A 25 6.04 11.35 -1.12
CA LYS A 25 6.60 11.42 -2.48
C LYS A 25 7.01 10.04 -3.04
N ILE A 26 6.30 9.00 -2.65
CA ILE A 26 6.49 7.64 -3.14
C ILE A 26 5.54 7.44 -4.33
N ASP A 27 6.08 7.59 -5.54
CA ASP A 27 5.34 7.33 -6.78
C ASP A 27 5.50 5.85 -7.16
N LEU A 28 4.68 5.01 -6.53
CA LEU A 28 4.63 3.56 -6.80
C LEU A 28 3.50 3.24 -7.76
N ASP A 29 3.83 2.42 -8.77
CA ASP A 29 2.85 1.99 -9.75
C ASP A 29 1.86 0.98 -9.16
N ARG A 30 0.58 1.12 -9.51
CA ARG A 30 -0.51 0.33 -8.94
C ARG A 30 -0.37 -1.16 -9.29
N LYS A 31 0.22 -1.47 -10.45
CA LYS A 31 0.49 -2.84 -10.86
C LYS A 31 1.55 -3.49 -9.96
N VAL A 32 2.64 -2.77 -9.73
CA VAL A 32 3.73 -3.22 -8.85
C VAL A 32 3.23 -3.38 -7.42
N LEU A 33 2.42 -2.45 -6.92
CA LEU A 33 1.81 -2.56 -5.59
C LEU A 33 0.89 -3.78 -5.46
N SER A 34 0.11 -4.11 -6.50
CA SER A 34 -0.74 -5.30 -6.48
C SER A 34 0.06 -6.59 -6.48
N ASP A 35 1.14 -6.64 -7.26
CA ASP A 35 2.04 -7.78 -7.32
C ASP A 35 2.81 -7.95 -6.01
N LEU A 36 3.35 -6.85 -5.47
CA LEU A 36 4.12 -6.82 -4.23
C LEU A 36 3.26 -7.21 -3.03
N ALA A 37 1.99 -6.83 -3.01
CA ALA A 37 1.03 -7.29 -2.01
C ALA A 37 0.82 -8.82 -2.02
N GLN A 38 0.97 -9.48 -3.18
CA GLN A 38 0.86 -10.94 -3.30
C GLN A 38 2.19 -11.67 -3.11
N SER A 39 3.26 -11.18 -3.74
CA SER A 39 4.60 -11.77 -3.70
C SER A 39 5.28 -11.59 -2.34
N SER A 40 5.03 -10.49 -1.64
CA SER A 40 5.77 -10.14 -0.42
C SER A 40 4.91 -9.32 0.55
N PRO A 41 4.05 -9.99 1.34
CA PRO A 41 3.19 -9.31 2.31
C PRO A 41 3.97 -8.53 3.38
N GLU A 42 5.18 -8.96 3.75
CA GLU A 42 6.06 -8.22 4.67
C GLU A 42 6.49 -6.86 4.11
N SER A 43 6.93 -6.82 2.85
CA SER A 43 7.29 -5.58 2.17
C SER A 43 6.08 -4.66 2.00
N PHE A 44 4.91 -5.22 1.66
CA PHE A 44 3.68 -4.45 1.57
C PHE A 44 3.30 -3.82 2.91
N LYS A 45 3.42 -4.56 4.02
CA LYS A 45 3.18 -4.04 5.37
C LYS A 45 4.08 -2.84 5.69
N GLN A 46 5.37 -2.90 5.36
CA GLN A 46 6.28 -1.75 5.56
C GLN A 46 5.84 -0.53 4.76
N ILE A 47 5.39 -0.72 3.51
CA ILE A 47 4.88 0.37 2.67
C ILE A 47 3.58 0.94 3.26
N VAL A 48 2.70 0.11 3.80
CA VAL A 48 1.47 0.56 4.49
C VAL A 48 1.81 1.36 5.75
N GLU A 49 2.79 0.93 6.54
CA GLU A 49 3.27 1.67 7.71
C GLU A 49 3.91 3.01 7.31
N LEU A 50 4.69 3.04 6.23
CA LEU A 50 5.26 4.28 5.68
C LEU A 50 4.17 5.23 5.19
N ALA A 51 3.13 4.71 4.53
CA ALA A 51 2.00 5.50 4.07
C ALA A 51 1.07 5.95 5.21
N SER A 52 1.07 5.27 6.36
CA SER A 52 0.27 5.64 7.52
C SER A 52 0.92 6.74 8.39
N LYS A 53 2.22 6.96 8.22
CA LYS A 53 2.97 8.06 8.86
C LYS A 53 2.78 9.36 8.08
#